data_AF-A0A650A0Y9-F1
#
_entry.id   AF-A0A650A0Y9-F1
#
_cell.length_a   1.000
_cell.length_b   1.000
_cell.length_c   1.000
_cell.angle_alpha   90.00
_cell.angle_beta   90.00
_cell.angle_gamma   90.00
#
_symmetry.space_group_name_H-M   'P 1'
#
loop_
_entity.id
_entity.type
_entity.pdbx_description
1 polymer ?
#
loop_
_entity_poly.entity_id
_entity_poly.type
_entity_poly.pdbx_seq_one_letter_code
_entity_poly.pdbx_strand_id
1 'polypeptide(L)'
;MSGEPLDVDFEKQDSGAEFNGDVPTKHIFEENYDNYYETFVREVLQNANDAGLDNDDPVRVRFTFEVLSGDELDDFKETIDWDELERHFRALIGEDHILRLDEYLDTLEDTGEMLVLRIDDYNTIGLVGDEDARSGKTPYTSLVRDWQVTYKEGTSSGGSHGVGKSVLWASSGVSTALFNSRPADPSGDRTSPRLIGRSILPDHYLDNDATDHHHHGKSWIGRESSDNDVSRPTSVWGSEAEELASRLDMDRPDEVPGTSILIPGFCSPTGNIRPAVENVIPEFVRAAARNFWPAIYREQLEVEVRRAGGDEYEITNESLDQVPEVAPFIACYEGREDPVDEISDPGDVGVTTIPIEFTPKDQDSEISGEATLCARKKDPSDDADPEHDLTNHTALFRGAGMIVDYESKSEPAVYGDDYHGVLIAGEARLWGIPTVSTRTQIPSLQSTSS
;
A
#
# COMPACT_ATOMS: atom_id res chain seq x y z
N MET A 1 12.34 -6.25 31.73
CA MET A 1 12.17 -7.71 31.75
C MET A 1 12.36 -8.11 30.29
N SER A 2 13.33 -8.96 29.97
CA SER A 2 13.57 -9.35 28.57
C SER A 2 12.57 -10.44 28.21
N GLY A 3 11.56 -10.11 27.40
CA GLY A 3 10.68 -11.10 26.79
C GLY A 3 11.43 -11.91 25.72
N GLU A 4 11.07 -13.18 25.54
CA GLU A 4 11.68 -14.05 24.52
C GLU A 4 11.49 -13.46 23.11
N PRO A 5 12.53 -13.52 22.25
CA PRO A 5 12.46 -13.02 20.87
C PRO A 5 11.41 -13.78 20.06
N LEU A 6 10.94 -13.21 18.95
CA LEU A 6 10.05 -13.89 18.01
C LEU A 6 10.77 -15.06 17.34
N ASP A 7 10.06 -16.16 17.13
CA ASP A 7 10.57 -17.33 16.42
C ASP A 7 10.61 -17.06 14.92
N VAL A 8 11.76 -17.30 14.29
CA VAL A 8 11.99 -17.18 12.84
C VAL A 8 12.12 -18.56 12.22
N ASP A 9 11.36 -18.83 11.17
CA ASP A 9 11.42 -20.11 10.45
C ASP A 9 11.50 -19.90 8.93
N PHE A 10 12.55 -20.46 8.33
CA PHE A 10 12.69 -20.67 6.89
C PHE A 10 12.57 -22.17 6.59
N GLU A 11 11.43 -22.57 6.02
CA GLU A 11 11.10 -23.98 5.75
C GLU A 11 12.21 -24.67 4.93
N LYS A 12 12.72 -25.80 5.45
CA LYS A 12 13.68 -26.64 4.73
C LYS A 12 12.98 -27.41 3.61
N GLN A 13 13.64 -27.47 2.45
CA GLN A 13 13.15 -28.21 1.29
C GLN A 13 13.98 -29.46 1.03
N ASP A 14 13.28 -30.51 0.58
CA ASP A 14 13.90 -31.76 0.15
C ASP A 14 14.77 -31.57 -1.10
N SER A 15 15.82 -32.39 -1.21
CA SER A 15 16.67 -32.39 -2.41
C SER A 15 15.87 -32.73 -3.67
N GLY A 16 15.82 -31.78 -4.61
CA GLY A 16 15.08 -31.87 -5.87
C GLY A 16 13.72 -31.15 -5.91
N ALA A 17 13.34 -30.44 -4.86
CA ALA A 17 12.25 -29.46 -4.93
C ALA A 17 12.59 -28.32 -5.92
N GLU A 18 11.56 -27.62 -6.42
CA GLU A 18 11.73 -26.46 -7.28
C GLU A 18 12.51 -25.36 -6.54
N PHE A 19 13.48 -24.74 -7.23
CA PHE A 19 14.36 -23.73 -6.65
C PHE A 19 14.11 -22.39 -7.32
N ASN A 20 13.70 -21.40 -6.53
CA ASN A 20 13.41 -20.04 -6.98
C ASN A 20 14.58 -19.11 -6.63
N GLY A 21 15.48 -18.92 -7.58
CA GLY A 21 16.69 -18.10 -7.38
C GLY A 21 16.49 -16.58 -7.43
N ASP A 22 15.26 -16.08 -7.40
CA ASP A 22 15.00 -14.63 -7.32
C ASP A 22 13.71 -14.34 -6.53
N VAL A 23 13.55 -13.10 -6.08
CA VAL A 23 12.34 -12.69 -5.36
C VAL A 23 11.16 -12.49 -6.32
N PRO A 24 9.93 -12.84 -5.91
CA PRO A 24 8.72 -12.58 -6.71
C PRO A 24 8.48 -11.10 -7.05
N THR A 25 9.14 -10.19 -6.32
CA THR A 25 9.00 -8.75 -6.45
C THR A 25 9.86 -8.15 -7.56
N LYS A 26 10.74 -8.94 -8.21
CA LYS A 26 11.71 -8.46 -9.22
C LYS A 26 11.10 -7.51 -10.26
N HIS A 27 9.98 -7.90 -10.86
CA HIS A 27 9.37 -7.14 -11.95
C HIS A 27 8.83 -5.77 -11.53
N ILE A 28 8.50 -5.58 -10.25
CA ILE A 28 8.05 -4.27 -9.73
C ILE A 28 9.19 -3.25 -9.83
N PHE A 29 10.42 -3.70 -9.59
CA PHE A 29 11.61 -2.86 -9.67
C PHE A 29 11.96 -2.48 -11.12
N GLU A 30 11.65 -3.37 -12.07
CA GLU A 30 11.93 -3.16 -13.49
C GLU A 30 10.90 -2.23 -14.15
N GLU A 31 9.62 -2.31 -13.76
CA GLU A 31 8.53 -1.56 -14.42
C GLU A 31 8.30 -0.15 -13.86
N ASN A 32 8.57 0.10 -12.56
CA ASN A 32 8.21 1.35 -11.88
C ASN A 32 9.43 2.14 -11.35
N TYR A 33 10.58 1.97 -12.00
CA TYR A 33 11.86 2.53 -11.53
C TYR A 33 11.80 4.03 -11.22
N ASP A 34 11.23 4.83 -12.13
CA ASP A 34 11.24 6.30 -12.02
C ASP A 34 10.18 6.84 -11.04
N ASN A 35 9.09 6.10 -10.80
CA ASN A 35 7.93 6.54 -9.99
C ASN A 35 7.69 5.62 -8.78
N TYR A 36 8.77 5.15 -8.17
CA TYR A 36 8.72 4.17 -7.10
C TYR A 36 7.88 4.62 -5.90
N TYR A 37 8.14 5.82 -5.36
CA TYR A 37 7.42 6.32 -4.18
C TYR A 37 5.94 6.56 -4.47
N GLU A 38 5.60 7.02 -5.69
CA GLU A 38 4.22 7.14 -6.13
C GLU A 38 3.51 5.79 -6.12
N THR A 39 4.14 4.78 -6.72
CA THR A 39 3.61 3.40 -6.76
C THR A 39 3.42 2.85 -5.35
N PHE A 40 4.42 3.00 -4.48
CA PHE A 40 4.36 2.54 -3.10
C PHE A 40 3.20 3.17 -2.33
N VAL A 41 3.11 4.50 -2.33
CA VAL A 41 2.05 5.23 -1.62
C VAL A 41 0.69 4.90 -2.19
N ARG A 42 0.57 4.79 -3.52
CA ARG A 42 -0.68 4.45 -4.18
C ARG A 42 -1.20 3.09 -3.73
N GLU A 43 -0.35 2.06 -3.75
CA GLU A 43 -0.73 0.71 -3.37
C GLU A 43 -1.07 0.60 -1.87
N VAL A 44 -0.31 1.27 -1.00
CA VAL A 44 -0.58 1.30 0.45
C VAL A 44 -1.92 1.98 0.74
N LEU A 45 -2.15 3.17 0.18
CA LEU A 45 -3.39 3.91 0.39
C LEU A 45 -4.60 3.20 -0.23
N GLN A 46 -4.43 2.55 -1.38
CA GLN A 46 -5.48 1.74 -1.98
C GLN A 46 -5.90 0.61 -1.03
N ASN A 47 -4.94 -0.15 -0.50
CA ASN A 47 -5.21 -1.24 0.44
C ASN A 47 -5.94 -0.75 1.70
N ALA A 48 -5.53 0.40 2.25
CA ALA A 48 -6.18 0.98 3.42
C ALA A 48 -7.61 1.46 3.12
N ASN A 49 -7.80 2.19 2.01
CA ASN A 49 -9.10 2.73 1.60
C ASN A 49 -10.11 1.62 1.27
N ASP A 50 -9.66 0.56 0.60
CA ASP A 50 -10.49 -0.63 0.30
C ASP A 50 -10.84 -1.43 1.57
N ALA A 51 -10.06 -1.28 2.65
CA ALA A 51 -10.27 -1.96 3.93
C ALA A 51 -11.08 -1.12 4.94
N GLY A 52 -11.56 0.06 4.57
CA GLY A 52 -12.34 0.94 5.45
C GLY A 52 -13.57 0.27 6.05
N LEU A 53 -13.88 0.59 7.30
CA LEU A 53 -15.12 0.14 7.94
C LEU A 53 -16.35 0.82 7.30
N ASP A 54 -17.49 0.12 7.29
CA ASP A 54 -18.74 0.68 6.78
C ASP A 54 -19.37 1.61 7.84
N ASN A 55 -18.80 2.79 8.01
CA ASN A 55 -19.27 3.86 8.87
C ASN A 55 -19.04 5.25 8.23
N ASP A 56 -19.36 6.31 8.97
CA ASP A 56 -19.23 7.69 8.49
C ASP A 56 -17.86 8.32 8.81
N ASP A 57 -16.97 7.61 9.51
CA ASP A 57 -15.65 8.10 9.89
C ASP A 57 -14.65 7.89 8.75
N PRO A 58 -13.66 8.78 8.54
CA PRO A 58 -12.65 8.61 7.50
C PRO A 58 -11.72 7.43 7.81
N VAL A 59 -11.19 6.81 6.76
CA VAL A 59 -9.95 6.03 6.88
C VAL A 59 -8.81 7.02 7.11
N ARG A 60 -7.96 6.76 8.09
CA ARG A 60 -6.78 7.61 8.35
C ARG A 60 -5.53 6.78 8.14
N VAL A 61 -4.57 7.29 7.37
CA VAL A 61 -3.29 6.62 7.14
C VAL A 61 -2.15 7.53 7.54
N ARG A 62 -1.25 7.04 8.38
CA ARG A 62 -0.06 7.76 8.82
C ARG A 62 1.21 7.04 8.40
N PHE A 63 2.08 7.74 7.69
CA PHE A 63 3.45 7.32 7.39
C PHE A 63 4.41 7.98 8.38
N THR A 64 5.10 7.19 9.21
CA THR A 64 6.11 7.65 10.17
C THR A 64 7.49 7.11 9.78
N PHE A 65 8.41 8.00 9.46
CA PHE A 65 9.83 7.67 9.25
C PHE A 65 10.62 7.84 10.54
N GLU A 66 11.42 6.84 10.88
CA GLU A 66 12.22 6.82 12.11
C GLU A 66 13.57 6.15 11.90
N VAL A 67 14.61 6.65 12.56
CA VAL A 67 15.94 6.04 12.51
C VAL A 67 16.22 5.40 13.87
N LEU A 68 16.21 4.08 13.89
CA LEU A 68 16.60 3.30 15.07
C LEU A 68 18.12 3.27 15.19
N SER A 69 18.64 3.50 16.39
CA SER A 69 20.08 3.47 16.67
C SER A 69 20.34 3.13 18.15
N GLY A 70 21.56 2.67 18.47
CA GLY A 70 21.93 2.34 19.85
C GLY A 70 20.98 1.31 20.48
N ASP A 71 20.56 1.56 21.72
CA ASP A 71 19.70 0.65 22.50
C ASP A 71 18.37 0.33 21.78
N GLU A 72 17.78 1.28 21.06
CA GLU A 72 16.52 1.07 20.32
C GLU A 72 16.71 0.07 19.17
N LEU A 73 17.84 0.15 18.46
CA LEU A 73 18.17 -0.79 17.38
C LEU A 73 18.52 -2.17 17.95
N ASP A 74 19.21 -2.23 19.09
CA ASP A 74 19.56 -3.48 19.74
C ASP A 74 18.31 -4.21 20.24
N ASP A 75 17.38 -3.50 20.88
CA ASP A 75 16.09 -4.04 21.34
C ASP A 75 15.24 -4.52 20.15
N PHE A 76 15.21 -3.75 19.05
CA PHE A 76 14.53 -4.15 17.82
C PHE A 76 15.10 -5.46 17.26
N LYS A 77 16.42 -5.53 17.10
CA LYS A 77 17.13 -6.70 16.55
C LYS A 77 16.93 -7.94 17.41
N GLU A 78 17.01 -7.80 18.74
CA GLU A 78 16.72 -8.90 19.66
C GLU A 78 15.27 -9.38 19.46
N THR A 79 14.30 -8.46 19.38
CA THR A 79 12.87 -8.81 19.33
C THR A 79 12.50 -9.66 18.11
N ILE A 80 13.13 -9.44 16.96
CA ILE A 80 12.85 -10.17 15.70
C ILE A 80 13.79 -11.35 15.43
N ASP A 81 14.63 -11.73 16.40
CA ASP A 81 15.70 -12.72 16.22
C ASP A 81 16.56 -12.41 14.98
N TRP A 82 17.12 -11.19 14.98
CA TRP A 82 17.94 -10.69 13.88
C TRP A 82 19.12 -11.61 13.57
N ASP A 83 19.71 -12.25 14.58
CA ASP A 83 20.84 -13.17 14.39
C ASP A 83 20.44 -14.34 13.46
N GLU A 84 19.23 -14.90 13.60
CA GLU A 84 18.76 -15.94 12.69
C GLU A 84 18.47 -15.38 11.29
N LEU A 85 17.77 -14.24 11.19
CA LEU A 85 17.51 -13.57 9.91
C LEU A 85 18.80 -13.24 9.14
N GLU A 86 19.81 -12.71 9.82
CA GLU A 86 21.08 -12.30 9.24
C GLU A 86 21.84 -13.50 8.67
N ARG A 87 21.75 -14.68 9.29
CA ARG A 87 22.35 -15.91 8.74
C ARG A 87 21.79 -16.25 7.37
N HIS A 88 20.47 -16.07 7.18
CA HIS A 88 19.80 -16.28 5.90
C HIS A 88 20.12 -15.16 4.90
N PHE A 89 20.19 -13.90 5.34
CA PHE A 89 20.59 -12.79 4.46
C PHE A 89 22.02 -12.95 3.93
N ARG A 90 22.96 -13.34 4.79
CA ARG A 90 24.36 -13.50 4.41
C ARG A 90 24.60 -14.67 3.47
N ALA A 91 23.75 -15.70 3.53
CA ALA A 91 23.83 -16.84 2.61
C ALA A 91 23.55 -16.46 1.14
N LEU A 92 22.89 -15.32 0.92
CA LEU A 92 22.56 -14.79 -0.40
C LEU A 92 23.59 -13.78 -0.93
N ILE A 93 24.57 -13.38 -0.10
CA ILE A 93 25.60 -12.41 -0.52
C ILE A 93 26.46 -13.00 -1.65
N GLY A 94 26.57 -12.23 -2.74
CA GLY A 94 27.38 -12.61 -3.90
C GLY A 94 26.63 -13.46 -4.94
N GLU A 95 25.34 -13.73 -4.73
CA GLU A 95 24.47 -14.32 -5.74
C GLU A 95 23.87 -13.25 -6.68
N ASP A 96 23.47 -13.64 -7.89
CA ASP A 96 22.91 -12.75 -8.91
C ASP A 96 21.39 -12.61 -8.73
N HIS A 97 20.97 -11.79 -7.76
CA HIS A 97 19.57 -11.45 -7.50
C HIS A 97 19.37 -9.94 -7.31
N ILE A 98 18.12 -9.46 -7.41
CA ILE A 98 17.84 -8.01 -7.37
C ILE A 98 17.97 -7.36 -5.99
N LEU A 99 17.97 -8.14 -4.91
CA LEU A 99 18.15 -7.61 -3.57
C LEU A 99 19.59 -7.10 -3.36
N ARG A 100 19.74 -5.93 -2.75
CA ARG A 100 21.05 -5.32 -2.41
C ARG A 100 21.42 -5.58 -0.95
N LEU A 101 21.29 -6.84 -0.54
CA LEU A 101 21.47 -7.28 0.85
C LEU A 101 22.89 -6.99 1.35
N ASP A 102 23.90 -7.20 0.52
CA ASP A 102 25.30 -6.94 0.84
C ASP A 102 25.53 -5.45 1.17
N GLU A 103 25.11 -4.57 0.27
CA GLU A 103 25.23 -3.12 0.44
C GLU A 103 24.42 -2.63 1.65
N TYR A 104 23.24 -3.22 1.89
CA TYR A 104 22.41 -2.87 3.03
C TYR A 104 23.08 -3.25 4.35
N LEU A 105 23.53 -4.49 4.47
CA LEU A 105 24.12 -5.02 5.69
C LEU A 105 25.44 -4.30 6.02
N ASP A 106 26.31 -4.09 5.03
CA ASP A 106 27.55 -3.32 5.21
C ASP A 106 27.25 -1.90 5.71
N THR A 107 26.22 -1.25 5.14
CA THR A 107 25.81 0.09 5.56
C THR A 107 25.26 0.11 6.99
N LEU A 108 24.45 -0.89 7.36
CA LEU A 108 23.90 -1.03 8.71
C LEU A 108 25.01 -1.26 9.74
N GLU A 109 26.00 -2.09 9.42
CA GLU A 109 27.18 -2.35 10.26
C GLU A 109 28.05 -1.09 10.44
N ASP A 110 28.32 -0.37 9.35
CA ASP A 110 29.17 0.81 9.37
C ASP A 110 28.56 1.98 10.16
N THR A 111 27.23 2.11 10.13
CA THR A 111 26.53 3.28 10.66
C THR A 111 25.86 3.02 11.99
N GLY A 112 25.45 1.77 12.28
CA GLY A 112 24.66 1.44 13.46
C GLY A 112 23.26 2.08 13.44
N GLU A 113 22.74 2.40 12.26
CA GLU A 113 21.48 3.11 12.07
C GLU A 113 20.57 2.35 11.08
N MET A 114 19.32 2.14 11.46
CA MET A 114 18.30 1.55 10.60
C MET A 114 17.15 2.53 10.40
N LEU A 115 16.96 3.00 9.15
CA LEU A 115 15.74 3.73 8.79
C LEU A 115 14.58 2.73 8.74
N VAL A 116 13.51 2.98 9.48
CA VAL A 116 12.27 2.23 9.43
C VAL A 116 11.14 3.13 8.94
N LEU A 117 10.19 2.53 8.22
CA LEU A 117 8.93 3.17 7.87
C LEU A 117 7.78 2.43 8.56
N ARG A 118 7.08 3.10 9.46
CA ARG A 118 5.81 2.63 10.03
C ARG A 118 4.64 3.24 9.27
N ILE A 119 3.69 2.42 8.89
CA ILE A 119 2.44 2.81 8.23
C ILE A 119 1.30 2.39 9.13
N ASP A 120 0.56 3.35 9.68
CA ASP A 120 -0.57 3.10 10.54
C ASP A 120 -1.86 3.44 9.79
N ASP A 121 -2.68 2.44 9.46
CA ASP A 121 -4.06 2.67 9.03
C ASP A 121 -5.02 2.63 10.24
N TYR A 122 -6.10 3.41 10.21
CA TYR A 122 -7.13 3.46 11.23
C TYR A 122 -8.51 3.46 10.58
N ASN A 123 -9.50 3.00 11.34
CA ASN A 123 -10.87 2.82 10.87
C ASN A 123 -10.97 1.83 9.70
N THR A 124 -10.13 0.78 9.74
CA THR A 124 -10.12 -0.31 8.76
C THR A 124 -10.47 -1.64 9.43
N ILE A 125 -10.78 -2.67 8.63
CA ILE A 125 -11.15 -4.01 9.12
C ILE A 125 -10.00 -4.68 9.91
N GLY A 126 -8.74 -4.32 9.63
CA GLY A 126 -7.57 -4.98 10.18
C GLY A 126 -7.38 -6.44 9.69
N LEU A 127 -6.40 -7.15 10.27
CA LEU A 127 -6.00 -8.50 9.84
C LEU A 127 -6.91 -9.60 10.42
N VAL A 128 -8.19 -9.58 10.01
CA VAL A 128 -9.19 -10.61 10.33
C VAL A 128 -8.87 -11.94 9.63
N GLY A 129 -9.15 -13.05 10.32
CA GLY A 129 -9.14 -14.41 9.77
C GLY A 129 -8.09 -15.34 10.39
N ASP A 130 -8.38 -16.64 10.30
CA ASP A 130 -7.59 -17.70 10.95
C ASP A 130 -6.23 -17.95 10.27
N GLU A 131 -5.31 -18.56 11.02
CA GLU A 131 -3.96 -18.91 10.55
C GLU A 131 -3.96 -19.89 9.37
N ASP A 132 -4.90 -20.85 9.40
CA ASP A 132 -5.04 -21.96 8.46
C ASP A 132 -6.05 -21.69 7.33
N ALA A 133 -6.77 -20.56 7.39
CA ALA A 133 -7.72 -20.16 6.36
C ALA A 133 -7.10 -20.18 4.96
N ARG A 134 -7.91 -20.49 3.94
CA ARG A 134 -7.43 -20.57 2.56
C ARG A 134 -6.85 -19.23 2.11
N SER A 135 -5.65 -19.24 1.50
CA SER A 135 -4.99 -18.04 0.98
C SER A 135 -5.91 -17.17 0.13
N GLY A 136 -5.86 -15.86 0.35
CA GLY A 136 -6.63 -14.85 -0.38
C GLY A 136 -8.13 -14.79 -0.01
N LYS A 137 -8.54 -15.38 1.12
CA LYS A 137 -9.96 -15.40 1.55
C LYS A 137 -10.29 -14.46 2.69
N THR A 138 -9.29 -13.99 3.43
CA THR A 138 -9.47 -13.09 4.57
C THR A 138 -8.45 -11.96 4.46
N PRO A 139 -8.66 -10.79 5.09
CA PRO A 139 -7.66 -9.72 5.12
C PRO A 139 -6.26 -10.22 5.54
N TYR A 140 -6.19 -11.04 6.59
CA TYR A 140 -4.93 -11.66 7.03
C TYR A 140 -4.30 -12.53 5.94
N THR A 141 -5.05 -13.50 5.40
CA THR A 141 -4.49 -14.44 4.43
C THR A 141 -4.19 -13.78 3.09
N SER A 142 -4.91 -12.71 2.74
CA SER A 142 -4.58 -11.86 1.61
C SER A 142 -3.23 -11.19 1.86
N LEU A 143 -3.08 -10.35 2.88
CA LEU A 143 -1.84 -9.57 3.03
C LEU A 143 -0.61 -10.42 3.38
N VAL A 144 -0.76 -11.40 4.29
CA VAL A 144 0.39 -12.12 4.89
C VAL A 144 0.70 -13.46 4.20
N ARG A 145 -0.32 -14.15 3.63
CA ARG A 145 -0.19 -15.52 3.07
C ARG A 145 -0.27 -15.62 1.56
N ASP A 146 -1.00 -14.74 0.89
CA ASP A 146 -1.32 -14.91 -0.53
C ASP A 146 -0.29 -14.20 -1.42
N TRP A 147 0.64 -15.02 -1.90
CA TRP A 147 1.80 -14.66 -2.71
C TRP A 147 1.65 -15.04 -4.17
N GLN A 148 0.45 -15.46 -4.61
CA GLN A 148 0.24 -15.78 -6.02
C GLN A 148 0.31 -14.50 -6.86
N VAL A 149 1.53 -14.09 -7.22
CA VAL A 149 1.77 -13.16 -8.35
C VAL A 149 1.38 -13.93 -9.60
N THR A 150 0.09 -13.99 -9.89
CA THR A 150 -0.38 -14.50 -11.18
C THR A 150 -0.26 -13.34 -12.16
N TYR A 151 0.89 -13.21 -12.80
CA TYR A 151 1.07 -12.26 -13.88
C TYR A 151 0.18 -12.72 -15.05
N LYS A 152 -1.00 -12.11 -15.18
CA LYS A 152 -1.77 -12.19 -16.43
C LYS A 152 -1.17 -11.12 -17.34
N GLU A 153 -0.28 -11.52 -18.25
CA GLU A 153 0.12 -10.67 -19.38
C GLU A 153 -1.15 -10.18 -20.11
N GLY A 154 -1.46 -8.88 -20.02
CA GLY A 154 -2.56 -8.30 -20.77
C GLY A 154 -3.22 -7.06 -20.16
N THR A 155 -2.68 -5.90 -20.53
CA THR A 155 -3.39 -4.62 -20.83
C THR A 155 -4.45 -4.09 -19.83
N SER A 156 -4.16 -2.89 -19.32
CA SER A 156 -5.11 -1.92 -18.73
C SER A 156 -6.18 -2.50 -17.80
N SER A 157 -5.73 -3.12 -16.72
CA SER A 157 -6.58 -3.57 -15.62
C SER A 157 -6.28 -2.72 -14.38
N GLY A 158 -7.25 -1.91 -13.95
CA GLY A 158 -7.22 -1.19 -12.67
C GLY A 158 -7.40 -2.14 -11.47
N GLY A 159 -6.47 -3.07 -11.30
CA GLY A 159 -6.48 -4.11 -10.26
C GLY A 159 -5.43 -5.19 -10.56
N SER A 160 -4.15 -4.83 -10.46
CA SER A 160 -3.01 -5.76 -10.51
C SER A 160 -2.99 -6.62 -9.23
N HIS A 161 -3.77 -7.70 -9.22
CA HIS A 161 -3.76 -8.69 -8.14
C HIS A 161 -2.37 -9.35 -8.06
N GLY A 162 -1.45 -8.74 -7.29
CA GLY A 162 -0.08 -9.22 -7.08
C GLY A 162 0.98 -8.12 -6.86
N VAL A 163 0.73 -6.88 -7.31
CA VAL A 163 1.69 -5.77 -7.16
C VAL A 163 1.61 -5.16 -5.75
N GLY A 164 0.41 -4.92 -5.23
CA GLY A 164 0.21 -4.09 -4.04
C GLY A 164 0.72 -4.60 -2.70
N LYS A 165 0.99 -5.90 -2.53
CA LYS A 165 1.61 -6.43 -1.30
C LYS A 165 3.13 -6.42 -1.44
N SER A 166 3.59 -6.83 -2.61
CA SER A 166 4.99 -6.97 -2.99
C SER A 166 5.80 -5.68 -2.77
N VAL A 167 5.17 -4.50 -2.91
CA VAL A 167 5.80 -3.20 -2.62
C VAL A 167 6.32 -3.06 -1.19
N LEU A 168 5.73 -3.75 -0.20
CA LEU A 168 6.14 -3.66 1.20
C LEU A 168 7.53 -4.27 1.42
N TRP A 169 7.73 -5.52 0.98
CA TRP A 169 9.02 -6.20 1.09
C TRP A 169 10.06 -5.61 0.15
N ALA A 170 9.63 -5.20 -1.05
CA ALA A 170 10.43 -4.41 -1.97
C ALA A 170 11.05 -3.16 -1.33
N SER A 171 10.30 -2.51 -0.44
CA SER A 171 10.75 -1.29 0.27
C SER A 171 11.70 -1.56 1.42
N SER A 172 12.01 -2.82 1.75
CA SER A 172 12.89 -3.19 2.84
C SER A 172 14.23 -3.64 2.28
N GLY A 173 15.32 -3.02 2.74
CA GLY A 173 16.69 -3.44 2.42
C GLY A 173 17.01 -4.86 2.86
N VAL A 174 16.22 -5.43 3.79
CA VAL A 174 16.27 -6.84 4.23
C VAL A 174 15.02 -7.64 3.85
N SER A 175 14.24 -7.13 2.89
CA SER A 175 13.02 -7.77 2.35
C SER A 175 12.07 -8.30 3.42
N THR A 176 11.89 -7.54 4.50
CA THR A 176 11.12 -7.95 5.68
C THR A 176 10.03 -6.92 5.98
N ALA A 177 8.87 -7.40 6.43
CA ALA A 177 7.78 -6.55 6.93
C ALA A 177 7.15 -7.18 8.17
N LEU A 178 6.85 -6.34 9.16
CA LEU A 178 6.14 -6.71 10.39
C LEU A 178 4.76 -6.07 10.39
N PHE A 179 3.80 -6.73 11.02
CA PHE A 179 2.40 -6.31 11.07
C PHE A 179 1.90 -6.40 12.50
N ASN A 180 1.40 -5.29 13.03
CA ASN A 180 0.69 -5.24 14.29
C ASN A 180 -0.74 -4.74 14.04
N SER A 181 -1.74 -5.60 14.21
CA SER A 181 -3.12 -5.29 13.85
C SER A 181 -4.06 -5.36 15.05
N ARG A 182 -5.06 -4.49 15.06
CA ARG A 182 -6.25 -4.61 15.90
C ARG A 182 -7.42 -4.96 14.97
N PRO A 183 -7.71 -6.25 14.74
CA PRO A 183 -8.81 -6.64 13.86
C PRO A 183 -10.15 -6.17 14.42
N ALA A 184 -11.05 -5.71 13.55
CA ALA A 184 -12.40 -5.31 13.94
C ALA A 184 -13.23 -6.49 14.47
N ASP A 185 -12.95 -7.70 13.98
CA ASP A 185 -13.55 -8.96 14.43
C ASP A 185 -12.44 -10.02 14.61
N PRO A 186 -11.80 -10.10 15.79
CA PRO A 186 -10.77 -11.09 16.05
C PRO A 186 -11.31 -12.53 15.96
N SER A 187 -10.51 -13.43 15.37
CA SER A 187 -10.86 -14.84 15.24
C SER A 187 -11.08 -15.53 16.59
N GLY A 188 -12.27 -16.07 16.82
CA GLY A 188 -12.59 -16.86 18.02
C GLY A 188 -12.47 -16.06 19.32
N ASP A 189 -11.81 -16.64 20.33
CA ASP A 189 -11.62 -15.99 21.65
C ASP A 189 -10.30 -15.18 21.73
N ARG A 190 -9.67 -14.87 20.59
CA ARG A 190 -8.40 -14.13 20.55
C ARG A 190 -8.62 -12.67 20.94
N THR A 191 -7.71 -12.13 21.74
CA THR A 191 -7.69 -10.72 22.12
C THR A 191 -6.66 -9.97 21.29
N SER A 192 -7.04 -8.81 20.76
CA SER A 192 -6.11 -7.87 20.11
C SER A 192 -5.00 -7.41 21.07
N PRO A 193 -3.84 -6.97 20.55
CA PRO A 193 -3.48 -6.93 19.13
C PRO A 193 -3.02 -8.29 18.57
N ARG A 194 -2.81 -8.35 17.26
CA ARG A 194 -2.25 -9.47 16.49
C ARG A 194 -0.92 -9.04 15.88
N LEU A 195 0.18 -9.69 16.25
CA LEU A 195 1.52 -9.40 15.74
C LEU A 195 2.03 -10.57 14.89
N ILE A 196 2.59 -10.29 13.71
CA ILE A 196 3.24 -11.28 12.83
C ILE A 196 4.22 -10.58 11.89
N GLY A 197 5.30 -11.26 11.49
CA GLY A 197 6.23 -10.79 10.47
C GLY A 197 6.52 -11.81 9.37
N ARG A 198 7.06 -11.31 8.27
CA ARG A 198 7.45 -12.09 7.08
C ARG A 198 8.73 -11.54 6.48
N SER A 199 9.66 -12.41 6.12
CA SER A 199 10.78 -12.10 5.21
C SER A 199 10.62 -12.85 3.90
N ILE A 200 10.98 -12.22 2.78
CA ILE A 200 10.85 -12.77 1.43
C ILE A 200 12.18 -12.65 0.69
N LEU A 201 12.88 -13.76 0.62
CA LEU A 201 14.17 -13.93 -0.03
C LEU A 201 14.03 -14.89 -1.23
N PRO A 202 15.04 -14.99 -2.09
CA PRO A 202 15.23 -16.15 -2.95
C PRO A 202 15.42 -17.42 -2.12
N ASP A 203 15.14 -18.58 -2.72
CA ASP A 203 15.54 -19.86 -2.15
C ASP A 203 17.07 -19.91 -2.10
N HIS A 204 17.65 -20.48 -1.04
CA HIS A 204 19.09 -20.42 -0.81
C HIS A 204 19.61 -21.56 0.06
N TYR A 205 20.93 -21.73 0.07
CA TYR A 205 21.62 -22.74 0.86
C TYR A 205 22.37 -22.08 2.01
N LEU A 206 22.37 -22.71 3.19
CA LEU A 206 23.25 -22.29 4.27
C LEU A 206 24.56 -23.07 4.21
N ASP A 207 25.71 -22.38 4.26
CA ASP A 207 27.07 -22.93 4.13
C ASP A 207 27.42 -24.10 5.09
N ASN A 208 26.60 -24.32 6.13
CA ASN A 208 26.83 -25.33 7.17
C ASN A 208 25.89 -26.54 7.13
N ASP A 209 24.95 -26.64 6.18
CA ASP A 209 24.15 -27.86 6.05
C ASP A 209 24.92 -28.91 5.23
N ALA A 210 25.38 -29.97 5.90
CA ALA A 210 26.10 -31.10 5.28
C ALA A 210 25.23 -31.96 4.33
N THR A 211 24.03 -31.49 4.03
CA THR A 211 22.98 -32.11 3.25
C THR A 211 22.57 -31.14 2.15
N ASP A 212 22.29 -31.65 0.95
CA ASP A 212 21.88 -30.89 -0.25
C ASP A 212 20.45 -30.31 -0.14
N HIS A 213 20.06 -29.85 1.05
CA HIS A 213 18.78 -29.20 1.32
C HIS A 213 18.95 -27.69 1.15
N HIS A 214 18.00 -27.05 0.47
CA HIS A 214 17.87 -25.60 0.45
C HIS A 214 16.74 -25.15 1.37
N HIS A 215 16.76 -23.87 1.73
CA HIS A 215 15.68 -23.22 2.44
C HIS A 215 14.77 -22.52 1.44
N HIS A 216 13.47 -22.63 1.67
CA HIS A 216 12.49 -21.82 0.95
C HIS A 216 12.64 -20.37 1.42
N GLY A 217 12.75 -19.41 0.50
CA GLY A 217 13.08 -18.03 0.84
C GLY A 217 12.00 -17.25 1.60
N LYS A 218 10.88 -17.88 1.97
CA LYS A 218 9.74 -17.22 2.61
C LYS A 218 9.69 -17.56 4.10
N SER A 219 10.09 -16.64 4.96
CA SER A 219 10.08 -16.88 6.40
C SER A 219 8.84 -16.40 7.13
N TRP A 220 8.57 -17.05 8.25
CA TRP A 220 7.61 -16.61 9.24
C TRP A 220 8.34 -16.07 10.46
N ILE A 221 7.89 -14.93 10.98
CA ILE A 221 8.41 -14.31 12.20
C ILE A 221 7.22 -14.20 13.16
N GLY A 222 7.20 -14.99 14.23
CA GLY A 222 6.01 -15.14 15.06
C GLY A 222 6.27 -15.95 16.31
N ARG A 223 5.31 -16.78 16.69
CA ARG A 223 5.48 -17.79 17.75
C ARG A 223 5.25 -19.18 17.23
N GLU A 224 6.09 -20.12 17.61
CA GLU A 224 5.88 -21.54 17.32
C GLU A 224 4.45 -21.95 17.69
N SER A 225 3.76 -22.55 16.72
CA SER A 225 2.41 -23.04 16.93
C SER A 225 2.44 -24.22 17.89
N SER A 226 1.58 -24.18 18.92
CA SER A 226 1.26 -25.36 19.73
C SER A 226 0.24 -26.29 19.06
N ASP A 227 -0.35 -25.86 17.95
CA ASP A 227 -1.24 -26.65 17.11
C ASP A 227 -0.43 -27.48 16.10
N ASN A 228 -0.66 -28.80 16.10
CA ASN A 228 0.03 -29.74 15.23
C ASN A 228 -0.32 -29.56 13.74
N ASP A 229 -1.42 -28.86 13.43
CA ASP A 229 -1.88 -28.65 12.06
C ASP A 229 -1.15 -27.49 11.36
N VAL A 230 -0.36 -26.69 12.08
CA VAL A 230 0.43 -25.57 11.53
C VAL A 230 1.90 -25.73 11.92
N SER A 231 2.73 -26.18 10.99
CA SER A 231 4.15 -26.48 11.21
C SER A 231 5.09 -25.28 11.07
N ARG A 232 4.59 -24.07 11.34
CA ARG A 232 5.31 -22.79 11.18
C ARG A 232 4.98 -21.85 12.34
N PRO A 233 5.79 -20.81 12.59
CA PRO A 233 5.40 -19.71 13.44
C PRO A 233 4.07 -19.08 13.00
N THR A 234 3.25 -18.72 13.98
CA THR A 234 1.92 -18.11 13.86
C THR A 234 1.86 -16.76 14.56
N SER A 235 0.76 -16.02 14.38
CA SER A 235 0.63 -14.70 14.98
C SER A 235 0.61 -14.76 16.51
N VAL A 236 1.28 -13.78 17.13
CA VAL A 236 1.20 -13.52 18.57
C VAL A 236 -0.04 -12.67 18.84
N TRP A 237 -0.70 -12.87 20.00
CA TRP A 237 -1.93 -12.17 20.34
C TRP A 237 -1.92 -11.60 21.76
N GLY A 238 -2.74 -10.58 22.00
CA GLY A 238 -3.01 -10.04 23.33
C GLY A 238 -1.81 -9.36 23.97
N SER A 239 -1.66 -9.52 25.29
CA SER A 239 -0.64 -8.80 26.07
C SER A 239 0.80 -9.06 25.62
N GLU A 240 1.08 -10.25 25.10
CA GLU A 240 2.41 -10.57 24.57
C GLU A 240 2.68 -9.80 23.27
N ALA A 241 1.68 -9.76 22.37
CA ALA A 241 1.78 -8.97 21.15
C ALA A 241 1.91 -7.47 21.44
N GLU A 242 1.24 -6.97 22.48
CA GLU A 242 1.37 -5.58 22.94
C GLU A 242 2.79 -5.28 23.46
N GLU A 243 3.36 -6.15 24.30
CA GLU A 243 4.74 -5.99 24.79
C GLU A 243 5.78 -6.03 23.66
N LEU A 244 5.63 -6.98 22.73
CA LEU A 244 6.52 -7.09 21.57
C LEU A 244 6.35 -5.92 20.61
N ALA A 245 5.12 -5.47 20.35
CA ALA A 245 4.87 -4.30 19.51
C ALA A 245 5.52 -3.04 20.09
N SER A 246 5.54 -2.87 21.41
CA SER A 246 6.20 -1.72 22.04
C SER A 246 7.71 -1.71 21.82
N ARG A 247 8.36 -2.88 21.90
CA ARG A 247 9.79 -3.04 21.60
C ARG A 247 10.13 -2.80 20.12
N LEU A 248 9.17 -2.97 19.23
CA LEU A 248 9.31 -2.76 17.79
C LEU A 248 8.94 -1.34 17.34
N ASP A 249 8.58 -0.45 18.28
CA ASP A 249 7.90 0.82 18.01
C ASP A 249 6.70 0.64 17.05
N MET A 250 5.82 -0.31 17.37
CA MET A 250 4.59 -0.59 16.61
C MET A 250 3.34 -0.48 17.49
N ASP A 251 3.43 0.24 18.60
CA ASP A 251 2.33 0.43 19.53
C ASP A 251 1.10 1.03 18.86
N ARG A 252 -0.07 0.47 19.18
CA ARG A 252 -1.38 0.98 18.74
C ARG A 252 -2.22 1.31 19.97
N PRO A 253 -2.01 2.48 20.59
CA PRO A 253 -2.68 2.83 21.85
C PRO A 253 -4.19 3.08 21.67
N ASP A 254 -4.62 3.43 20.47
CA ASP A 254 -6.03 3.68 20.16
C ASP A 254 -6.84 2.38 20.10
N GLU A 255 -8.10 2.47 20.53
CA GLU A 255 -9.02 1.34 20.46
C GLU A 255 -9.64 1.08 19.07
N VAL A 256 -9.24 1.90 18.11
CA VAL A 256 -9.75 1.89 16.74
C VAL A 256 -9.16 0.72 15.96
N PRO A 257 -9.99 -0.10 15.29
CA PRO A 257 -9.52 -1.14 14.39
C PRO A 257 -8.59 -0.60 13.29
N GLY A 258 -7.58 -1.39 12.94
CA GLY A 258 -6.57 -1.02 11.96
C GLY A 258 -5.31 -1.87 12.02
N THR A 259 -4.33 -1.54 11.19
CA THR A 259 -3.06 -2.25 11.06
C THR A 259 -1.90 -1.27 10.99
N SER A 260 -0.86 -1.56 11.78
CA SER A 260 0.48 -0.98 11.65
C SER A 260 1.34 -1.93 10.84
N ILE A 261 1.95 -1.43 9.78
CA ILE A 261 2.96 -2.13 8.97
C ILE A 261 4.29 -1.47 9.27
N LEU A 262 5.31 -2.25 9.64
CA LEU A 262 6.67 -1.75 9.81
C LEU A 262 7.57 -2.37 8.74
N ILE A 263 8.28 -1.50 8.02
CA ILE A 263 9.25 -1.85 7.00
C ILE A 263 10.64 -1.53 7.56
N PRO A 264 11.36 -2.52 8.14
CA PRO A 264 12.73 -2.34 8.57
C PRO A 264 13.65 -2.10 7.37
N GLY A 265 14.59 -1.16 7.53
CA GLY A 265 15.52 -0.80 6.47
C GLY A 265 14.84 -0.18 5.26
N PHE A 266 13.93 0.76 5.48
CA PHE A 266 13.20 1.41 4.40
C PHE A 266 14.17 2.02 3.38
N CYS A 267 14.09 1.56 2.14
CA CYS A 267 14.84 2.10 1.04
C CYS A 267 14.09 1.92 -0.28
N SER A 268 14.42 2.76 -1.26
CA SER A 268 14.04 2.44 -2.63
C SER A 268 14.90 1.27 -3.12
N PRO A 269 14.30 0.23 -3.71
CA PRO A 269 15.00 -0.97 -4.18
C PRO A 269 16.08 -0.64 -5.21
N THR A 270 15.80 0.36 -6.04
CA THR A 270 16.65 0.82 -7.13
C THR A 270 17.36 2.14 -6.83
N GLY A 271 16.91 2.85 -5.79
CA GLY A 271 17.43 4.16 -5.41
C GLY A 271 18.55 4.11 -4.37
N ASN A 272 18.64 5.16 -3.56
CA ASN A 272 19.60 5.22 -2.46
C ASN A 272 19.14 4.29 -1.32
N ILE A 273 20.05 3.48 -0.81
CA ILE A 273 19.83 2.57 0.31
C ILE A 273 19.63 3.29 1.65
N ARG A 274 20.09 4.54 1.72
CA ARG A 274 19.82 5.49 2.81
C ARG A 274 19.20 6.77 2.23
N PRO A 275 17.90 6.74 1.88
CA PRO A 275 17.26 7.94 1.36
C PRO A 275 17.20 9.02 2.46
N ALA A 276 17.43 10.28 2.08
CA ALA A 276 17.23 11.40 2.98
C ALA A 276 15.72 11.63 3.15
N VAL A 277 15.20 11.45 4.36
CA VAL A 277 13.76 11.50 4.67
C VAL A 277 13.15 12.84 4.24
N GLU A 278 13.90 13.93 4.34
CA GLU A 278 13.48 15.27 3.94
C GLU A 278 13.17 15.38 2.43
N ASN A 279 13.79 14.52 1.61
CA ASN A 279 13.51 14.42 0.19
C ASN A 279 12.39 13.42 -0.11
N VAL A 280 12.16 12.42 0.76
CA VAL A 280 11.13 11.39 0.56
C VAL A 280 9.74 11.90 0.96
N ILE A 281 9.64 12.66 2.05
CA ILE A 281 8.36 13.16 2.56
C ILE A 281 7.59 13.96 1.49
N PRO A 282 8.19 14.91 0.76
CA PRO A 282 7.50 15.61 -0.32
C PRO A 282 6.98 14.69 -1.43
N GLU A 283 7.70 13.62 -1.78
CA GLU A 283 7.23 12.61 -2.74
C GLU A 283 5.98 11.90 -2.21
N PHE A 284 5.96 11.54 -0.93
CA PHE A 284 4.81 10.87 -0.30
C PHE A 284 3.58 11.78 -0.24
N VAL A 285 3.76 13.04 0.16
CA VAL A 285 2.69 14.05 0.20
C VAL A 285 2.10 14.25 -1.20
N ARG A 286 2.95 14.44 -2.22
CA ARG A 286 2.50 14.58 -3.60
C ARG A 286 1.81 13.34 -4.11
N ALA A 287 2.38 12.15 -3.88
CA ALA A 287 1.79 10.89 -4.31
C ALA A 287 0.40 10.64 -3.70
N ALA A 288 0.23 10.95 -2.41
CA ALA A 288 -1.05 10.82 -1.73
C ALA A 288 -2.10 11.77 -2.33
N ALA A 289 -1.77 13.05 -2.47
CA ALA A 289 -2.67 14.03 -3.06
C ALA A 289 -3.02 13.69 -4.53
N ARG A 290 -2.01 13.42 -5.36
CA ARG A 290 -2.17 13.07 -6.78
C ARG A 290 -3.06 11.84 -6.96
N ASN A 291 -2.91 10.80 -6.15
CA ASN A 291 -3.64 9.55 -6.36
C ASN A 291 -5.01 9.51 -5.65
N PHE A 292 -5.22 10.31 -4.61
CA PHE A 292 -6.40 10.21 -3.74
C PHE A 292 -7.10 11.52 -3.42
N TRP A 293 -6.80 12.63 -4.11
CA TRP A 293 -7.53 13.89 -3.91
C TRP A 293 -9.06 13.71 -3.93
N PRO A 294 -9.71 12.85 -4.75
CA PRO A 294 -11.18 12.72 -4.71
C PRO A 294 -11.69 12.13 -3.38
N ALA A 295 -10.97 11.15 -2.81
CA ALA A 295 -11.34 10.55 -1.52
C ALA A 295 -11.08 11.50 -0.35
N ILE A 296 -9.94 12.22 -0.41
CA ILE A 296 -9.54 13.19 0.61
C ILE A 296 -10.47 14.41 0.60
N TYR A 297 -10.82 14.92 -0.59
CA TYR A 297 -11.77 16.02 -0.77
C TYR A 297 -13.14 15.73 -0.16
N ARG A 298 -13.55 14.45 -0.16
CA ARG A 298 -14.81 14.00 0.44
C ARG A 298 -14.70 13.59 1.91
N GLU A 299 -13.55 13.85 2.53
CA GLU A 299 -13.29 13.51 3.94
C GLU A 299 -13.51 12.01 4.21
N GLN A 300 -13.22 11.16 3.21
CA GLN A 300 -13.27 9.70 3.34
C GLN A 300 -11.90 9.11 3.63
N LEU A 301 -10.84 9.85 3.30
CA LEU A 301 -9.44 9.49 3.53
C LEU A 301 -8.70 10.71 4.10
N GLU A 302 -7.94 10.50 5.17
CA GLU A 302 -6.96 11.46 5.68
C GLU A 302 -5.59 10.81 5.61
N VAL A 303 -4.58 11.56 5.15
CA VAL A 303 -3.21 11.07 5.09
C VAL A 303 -2.30 11.99 5.90
N GLU A 304 -1.43 11.40 6.70
CA GLU A 304 -0.40 12.10 7.46
C GLU A 304 0.96 11.52 7.08
N VAL A 305 1.94 12.36 6.81
CA VAL A 305 3.33 11.97 6.55
C VAL A 305 4.22 12.71 7.54
N ARG A 306 5.04 11.99 8.30
CA ARG A 306 5.89 12.61 9.31
C ARG A 306 7.22 11.90 9.50
N ARG A 307 8.15 12.64 10.09
CA ARG A 307 9.35 12.07 10.71
C ARG A 307 9.14 12.02 12.23
N ALA A 308 9.53 10.93 12.88
CA ALA A 308 9.53 10.84 14.34
C ALA A 308 10.32 12.02 14.95
N GLY A 309 9.66 12.80 15.82
CA GLY A 309 10.24 14.00 16.44
C GLY A 309 10.48 15.19 15.51
N GLY A 310 9.99 15.15 14.27
CA GLY A 310 10.13 16.20 13.25
C GLY A 310 8.82 16.85 12.84
N ASP A 311 8.79 17.39 11.63
CA ASP A 311 7.59 18.01 11.05
C ASP A 311 6.56 16.95 10.61
N GLU A 312 5.29 17.32 10.73
CA GLU A 312 4.12 16.53 10.34
C GLU A 312 3.40 17.23 9.18
N TYR A 313 3.03 16.46 8.16
CA TYR A 313 2.37 16.94 6.95
C TYR A 313 1.03 16.23 6.79
N GLU A 314 -0.06 16.96 7.02
CA GLU A 314 -1.42 16.45 6.88
C GLU A 314 -1.99 16.80 5.49
N ILE A 315 -2.49 15.79 4.80
CA ILE A 315 -3.23 15.91 3.53
C ILE A 315 -4.69 15.63 3.84
N THR A 316 -5.45 16.71 3.98
CA THR A 316 -6.89 16.72 4.26
C THR A 316 -7.59 17.59 3.25
N ASN A 317 -8.93 17.60 3.26
CA ASN A 317 -9.72 18.49 2.42
C ASN A 317 -9.28 19.97 2.52
N GLU A 318 -8.86 20.42 3.71
CA GLU A 318 -8.43 21.80 3.97
C GLU A 318 -7.04 22.14 3.42
N SER A 319 -6.21 21.14 3.09
CA SER A 319 -4.83 21.34 2.60
C SER A 319 -4.61 20.92 1.15
N LEU A 320 -5.57 20.21 0.54
CA LEU A 320 -5.45 19.71 -0.85
C LEU A 320 -5.24 20.81 -1.88
N ASP A 321 -5.87 21.98 -1.71
CA ASP A 321 -5.74 23.12 -2.61
C ASP A 321 -4.34 23.76 -2.60
N GLN A 322 -3.54 23.44 -1.59
CA GLN A 322 -2.14 23.88 -1.47
C GLN A 322 -1.18 23.02 -2.30
N VAL A 323 -1.66 21.89 -2.84
CA VAL A 323 -0.88 21.04 -3.75
C VAL A 323 -1.17 21.51 -5.20
N PRO A 324 -0.26 22.31 -5.82
CA PRO A 324 -0.58 23.03 -7.07
C PRO A 324 -0.93 22.11 -8.23
N GLU A 325 -0.40 20.90 -8.22
CA GLU A 325 -0.62 19.87 -9.24
C GLU A 325 -2.08 19.35 -9.28
N VAL A 326 -2.75 19.28 -8.13
CA VAL A 326 -4.13 18.74 -8.03
C VAL A 326 -5.19 19.83 -7.92
N ALA A 327 -4.83 21.02 -7.46
CA ALA A 327 -5.76 22.14 -7.27
C ALA A 327 -6.62 22.47 -8.52
N PRO A 328 -6.09 22.48 -9.76
CA PRO A 328 -6.90 22.72 -10.96
C PRO A 328 -7.96 21.64 -11.22
N PHE A 329 -7.68 20.38 -10.84
CA PHE A 329 -8.63 19.27 -10.96
C PHE A 329 -9.73 19.34 -9.90
N ILE A 330 -9.38 19.74 -8.67
CA ILE A 330 -10.36 20.00 -7.61
C ILE A 330 -11.29 21.13 -8.04
N ALA A 331 -10.75 22.26 -8.53
CA ALA A 331 -11.55 23.37 -9.04
C ALA A 331 -12.45 22.96 -10.22
N CYS A 332 -11.95 22.11 -11.13
CA CYS A 332 -12.74 21.53 -12.22
C CYS A 332 -13.89 20.65 -11.69
N TYR A 333 -13.60 19.82 -10.70
CA TYR A 333 -14.60 18.98 -10.05
C TYR A 333 -15.66 19.82 -9.33
N GLU A 334 -15.28 20.85 -8.57
CA GLU A 334 -16.22 21.75 -7.90
C GLU A 334 -17.11 22.52 -8.88
N GLY A 335 -16.52 23.08 -9.93
CA GLY A 335 -17.26 23.82 -10.96
C GLY A 335 -18.28 22.98 -11.74
N ARG A 336 -18.26 21.64 -11.61
CA ARG A 336 -19.29 20.77 -12.19
C ARG A 336 -20.70 21.06 -11.66
N GLU A 337 -20.82 21.67 -10.48
CA GLU A 337 -22.11 21.94 -9.82
C GLU A 337 -22.85 23.15 -10.43
N ASP A 338 -22.12 24.05 -11.10
CA ASP A 338 -22.69 25.21 -11.82
C ASP A 338 -21.96 25.40 -13.18
N PRO A 339 -22.18 24.48 -14.14
CA PRO A 339 -21.43 24.49 -15.39
C PRO A 339 -21.94 25.54 -16.37
N VAL A 340 -21.04 26.03 -17.23
CA VAL A 340 -21.39 26.90 -18.35
C VAL A 340 -21.73 26.10 -19.61
N ASP A 341 -22.64 26.63 -20.43
CA ASP A 341 -22.99 26.03 -21.72
C ASP A 341 -21.87 26.17 -22.77
N GLU A 342 -21.03 27.20 -22.66
CA GLU A 342 -19.91 27.50 -23.56
C GLU A 342 -18.69 27.98 -22.76
N ILE A 343 -17.59 27.24 -22.84
CA ILE A 343 -16.33 27.55 -22.14
C ILE A 343 -15.61 28.67 -22.88
N SER A 344 -15.51 29.86 -22.27
CA SER A 344 -14.92 31.04 -22.90
C SER A 344 -13.85 31.72 -22.03
N ASP A 345 -14.16 31.93 -20.76
CA ASP A 345 -13.31 32.64 -19.81
C ASP A 345 -12.42 31.66 -19.01
N PRO A 346 -11.24 32.10 -18.52
CA PRO A 346 -10.41 31.28 -17.65
C PRO A 346 -11.18 30.78 -16.43
N GLY A 347 -11.04 29.49 -16.12
CA GLY A 347 -11.76 28.83 -15.02
C GLY A 347 -13.17 28.35 -15.35
N ASP A 348 -13.73 28.68 -16.52
CA ASP A 348 -15.03 28.16 -16.97
C ASP A 348 -15.02 26.63 -17.00
N VAL A 349 -16.08 26.02 -16.47
CA VAL A 349 -16.27 24.56 -16.44
C VAL A 349 -17.46 24.15 -17.29
N GLY A 350 -17.21 23.32 -18.31
CA GLY A 350 -18.25 22.63 -19.05
C GLY A 350 -18.41 21.19 -18.58
N VAL A 351 -19.64 20.68 -18.61
CA VAL A 351 -19.97 19.30 -18.19
C VAL A 351 -20.77 18.59 -19.26
N THR A 352 -20.42 17.34 -19.53
CA THR A 352 -21.19 16.45 -20.41
C THR A 352 -21.29 15.05 -19.83
N THR A 353 -22.37 14.34 -20.17
CA THR A 353 -22.55 12.92 -19.82
C THR A 353 -22.21 12.08 -21.04
N ILE A 354 -21.29 11.14 -20.85
CA ILE A 354 -20.82 10.23 -21.89
C ILE A 354 -21.43 8.85 -21.64
N PRO A 355 -22.22 8.29 -22.56
CA PRO A 355 -22.65 6.91 -22.44
C PRO A 355 -21.43 5.99 -22.59
N ILE A 356 -21.31 5.01 -21.68
CA ILE A 356 -20.25 4.01 -21.72
C ILE A 356 -20.90 2.64 -21.90
N GLU A 357 -20.43 1.91 -22.90
CA GLU A 357 -20.77 0.50 -23.09
C GLU A 357 -19.49 -0.31 -22.95
N PHE A 358 -19.51 -1.29 -22.06
CA PHE A 358 -18.37 -2.18 -21.89
C PHE A 358 -18.84 -3.60 -21.54
N THR A 359 -18.06 -4.59 -21.97
CA THR A 359 -18.30 -5.99 -21.60
C THR A 359 -17.25 -6.39 -20.56
N PRO A 360 -17.63 -6.68 -19.30
CA PRO A 360 -16.70 -7.19 -18.31
C PRO A 360 -16.02 -8.47 -18.80
N LYS A 361 -14.73 -8.67 -18.51
CA LYS A 361 -13.97 -9.84 -18.98
C LYS A 361 -14.58 -11.19 -18.52
N ASP A 362 -15.31 -11.19 -17.40
CA ASP A 362 -15.93 -12.38 -16.81
C ASP A 362 -17.44 -12.49 -17.07
N GLN A 363 -17.98 -11.67 -17.98
CA GLN A 363 -19.39 -11.69 -18.35
C GLN A 363 -19.57 -11.67 -19.86
N ASP A 364 -20.53 -12.45 -20.36
CA ASP A 364 -20.88 -12.48 -21.79
C ASP A 364 -21.87 -11.36 -22.19
N SER A 365 -22.29 -10.51 -21.24
CA SER A 365 -23.26 -9.44 -21.47
C SER A 365 -22.62 -8.06 -21.35
N GLU A 366 -22.91 -7.23 -22.34
CA GLU A 366 -22.57 -5.80 -22.34
C GLU A 366 -23.32 -5.07 -21.23
N ILE A 367 -22.59 -4.24 -20.49
CA ILE A 367 -23.12 -3.36 -19.46
C ILE A 367 -23.07 -1.94 -20.02
N SER A 368 -24.24 -1.30 -20.07
CA SER A 368 -24.35 0.11 -20.35
C SER A 368 -24.33 0.90 -19.04
N GLY A 369 -23.55 1.97 -19.01
CA GLY A 369 -23.50 2.96 -17.95
C GLY A 369 -23.28 4.34 -18.55
N GLU A 370 -22.96 5.30 -17.69
CA GLU A 370 -22.54 6.62 -18.15
C GLU A 370 -21.35 7.08 -17.30
N ALA A 371 -20.57 8.01 -17.83
CA ALA A 371 -19.56 8.80 -17.12
C ALA A 371 -19.89 10.28 -17.21
N THR A 372 -19.46 11.04 -16.21
CA THR A 372 -19.53 12.51 -16.24
C THR A 372 -18.14 13.04 -16.61
N LEU A 373 -18.05 13.77 -17.72
CA LEU A 373 -16.84 14.47 -18.13
C LEU A 373 -16.99 15.96 -17.84
N CYS A 374 -16.06 16.49 -17.05
CA CYS A 374 -15.88 17.91 -16.76
C CYS A 374 -14.61 18.39 -17.47
N ALA A 375 -14.66 19.59 -18.06
CA ALA A 375 -13.48 20.25 -18.60
C ALA A 375 -13.46 21.71 -18.11
N ARG A 376 -12.35 22.09 -17.47
CA ARG A 376 -12.11 23.46 -16.99
C ARG A 376 -11.05 24.12 -17.85
N LYS A 377 -11.33 25.30 -18.39
CA LYS A 377 -10.32 26.09 -19.10
C LYS A 377 -9.23 26.54 -18.12
N LYS A 378 -7.96 26.36 -18.49
CA LYS A 378 -6.80 26.70 -17.66
C LYS A 378 -6.85 28.17 -17.25
N ASP A 379 -6.72 28.42 -15.96
CA ASP A 379 -6.55 29.75 -15.42
C ASP A 379 -5.06 30.13 -15.38
N PRO A 380 -4.67 31.38 -15.68
CA PRO A 380 -3.31 31.85 -15.48
C PRO A 380 -2.73 31.64 -14.07
N SER A 381 -3.56 31.45 -13.04
CA SER A 381 -3.09 31.10 -11.70
C SER A 381 -2.75 29.61 -11.51
N ASP A 382 -3.11 28.74 -12.45
CA ASP A 382 -2.89 27.29 -12.38
C ASP A 382 -1.45 26.88 -12.73
N ASP A 383 -0.51 27.84 -12.85
CA ASP A 383 0.87 27.53 -13.22
C ASP A 383 1.55 26.66 -12.13
N ALA A 384 1.70 25.38 -12.46
CA ALA A 384 2.40 24.39 -11.64
C ALA A 384 3.89 24.33 -11.98
N ASP A 385 4.64 23.56 -11.18
CA ASP A 385 6.01 23.18 -11.53
C ASP A 385 6.01 22.48 -12.90
N PRO A 386 6.84 22.91 -13.88
CA PRO A 386 6.92 22.27 -15.18
C PRO A 386 7.23 20.76 -15.13
N GLU A 387 7.87 20.28 -14.07
CA GLU A 387 8.17 18.85 -13.88
C GLU A 387 6.92 18.02 -13.56
N HIS A 388 5.87 18.67 -13.05
CA HIS A 388 4.62 18.04 -12.63
C HIS A 388 3.39 18.69 -13.27
N ASP A 389 3.57 19.38 -14.41
CA ASP A 389 2.48 20.04 -15.11
C ASP A 389 1.55 19.01 -15.78
N LEU A 390 0.31 18.96 -15.30
CA LEU A 390 -0.76 18.12 -15.82
C LEU A 390 -1.74 18.91 -16.70
N THR A 391 -1.32 20.06 -17.24
CA THR A 391 -2.08 20.79 -18.26
C THR A 391 -2.45 19.85 -19.42
N ASN A 392 -3.68 19.94 -19.91
CA ASN A 392 -4.26 19.09 -20.97
C ASN A 392 -4.39 17.60 -20.62
N HIS A 393 -4.43 17.28 -19.32
CA HIS A 393 -4.77 15.95 -18.84
C HIS A 393 -6.19 15.91 -18.29
N THR A 394 -6.78 14.72 -18.35
CA THR A 394 -8.04 14.40 -17.68
C THR A 394 -7.76 13.42 -16.55
N ALA A 395 -8.12 13.79 -15.32
CA ALA A 395 -8.08 12.90 -14.17
C ALA A 395 -9.25 11.92 -14.22
N LEU A 396 -8.97 10.61 -14.25
CA LEU A 396 -9.98 9.55 -14.29
C LEU A 396 -10.09 8.94 -12.90
N PHE A 397 -11.28 8.96 -12.29
CA PHE A 397 -11.51 8.22 -11.04
C PHE A 397 -12.87 7.53 -11.00
N ARG A 398 -12.97 6.53 -10.12
CA ARG A 398 -14.17 5.72 -9.92
C ARG A 398 -14.27 5.23 -8.47
N GLY A 399 -15.45 4.73 -8.10
CA GLY A 399 -15.65 3.99 -6.85
C GLY A 399 -15.27 4.82 -5.62
N ALA A 400 -14.32 4.32 -4.83
CA ALA A 400 -13.88 4.89 -3.55
C ALA A 400 -12.93 6.11 -3.66
N GLY A 401 -12.81 6.73 -4.83
CA GLY A 401 -12.06 7.99 -4.99
C GLY A 401 -10.58 7.87 -5.31
N MET A 402 -10.12 6.69 -5.71
CA MET A 402 -8.77 6.51 -6.24
C MET A 402 -8.70 6.96 -7.71
N ILE A 403 -7.66 7.72 -8.04
CA ILE A 403 -7.32 8.05 -9.42
C ILE A 403 -6.81 6.80 -10.14
N VAL A 404 -7.47 6.48 -11.24
CA VAL A 404 -7.12 5.37 -12.13
C VAL A 404 -5.97 5.79 -13.02
N ASP A 405 -6.08 6.96 -13.63
CA ASP A 405 -5.08 7.51 -14.56
C ASP A 405 -5.26 9.03 -14.76
N TYR A 406 -4.20 9.67 -15.25
CA TYR A 406 -4.22 11.03 -15.81
C TYR A 406 -4.01 10.92 -17.32
N GLU A 407 -5.11 10.85 -18.06
CA GLU A 407 -5.06 10.66 -19.51
C GLU A 407 -4.74 11.98 -20.22
N SER A 408 -3.58 12.05 -20.87
CA SER A 408 -3.24 13.16 -21.75
C SER A 408 -4.16 13.18 -22.98
N LYS A 409 -4.88 14.27 -23.20
CA LYS A 409 -5.51 14.56 -24.50
C LYS A 409 -5.00 15.90 -24.98
N SER A 410 -3.79 15.86 -25.53
CA SER A 410 -3.16 17.01 -26.17
C SER A 410 -3.78 17.35 -27.52
N GLU A 411 -4.37 16.40 -28.24
CA GLU A 411 -5.02 16.64 -29.55
C GLU A 411 -6.13 17.72 -29.52
N PRO A 412 -7.07 17.72 -28.55
CA PRO A 412 -8.00 18.83 -28.34
C PRO A 412 -7.32 20.19 -28.10
N ALA A 413 -6.20 20.21 -27.38
CA ALA A 413 -5.46 21.42 -27.03
C ALA A 413 -4.59 21.96 -28.19
N VAL A 414 -4.23 21.12 -29.18
CA VAL A 414 -3.50 21.58 -30.38
C VAL A 414 -4.28 22.64 -31.16
N TYR A 415 -5.62 22.65 -31.06
CA TYR A 415 -6.50 23.59 -31.75
C TYR A 415 -7.44 24.36 -30.81
N GLY A 416 -7.36 24.11 -29.50
CA GLY A 416 -8.21 24.67 -28.45
C GLY A 416 -7.41 25.43 -27.40
N ASP A 417 -8.08 25.85 -26.34
CA ASP A 417 -7.43 26.41 -25.15
C ASP A 417 -6.88 25.29 -24.25
N ASP A 418 -5.86 25.62 -23.45
CA ASP A 418 -5.36 24.71 -22.41
C ASP A 418 -6.44 24.43 -21.36
N TYR A 419 -6.48 23.22 -20.82
CA TYR A 419 -7.54 22.79 -19.89
C TYR A 419 -7.06 21.78 -18.83
N HIS A 420 -7.91 21.57 -17.83
CA HIS A 420 -7.83 20.46 -16.87
C HIS A 420 -9.16 19.70 -16.87
N GLY A 421 -9.13 18.39 -17.10
CA GLY A 421 -10.32 17.55 -17.21
C GLY A 421 -10.54 16.65 -16.01
N VAL A 422 -11.79 16.30 -15.72
CA VAL A 422 -12.14 15.27 -14.73
C VAL A 422 -13.18 14.33 -15.34
N LEU A 423 -12.90 13.03 -15.35
CA LEU A 423 -13.83 12.00 -15.78
C LEU A 423 -14.23 11.13 -14.58
N ILE A 424 -15.52 11.18 -14.24
CA ILE A 424 -16.11 10.50 -13.10
C ILE A 424 -16.92 9.29 -13.60
N ALA A 425 -16.57 8.10 -13.16
CA ALA A 425 -17.22 6.86 -13.59
C ALA A 425 -17.70 5.98 -12.41
N GLY A 426 -18.65 5.08 -12.70
CA GLY A 426 -19.18 4.13 -11.71
C GLY A 426 -19.94 4.82 -10.58
N GLU A 427 -19.84 4.27 -9.37
CA GLU A 427 -20.53 4.79 -8.17
C GLU A 427 -20.11 6.23 -7.80
N ALA A 428 -18.92 6.66 -8.22
CA ALA A 428 -18.41 8.00 -7.98
C ALA A 428 -19.25 9.10 -8.66
N ARG A 429 -20.05 8.77 -9.68
CA ARG A 429 -20.95 9.74 -10.33
C ARG A 429 -22.03 10.30 -9.40
N LEU A 430 -22.38 9.55 -8.36
CA LEU A 430 -23.40 9.96 -7.41
C LEU A 430 -22.88 10.98 -6.39
N TRP A 431 -21.58 11.30 -6.44
CA TRP A 431 -20.95 12.21 -5.49
C TRP A 431 -21.42 13.66 -5.68
N GLY A 432 -21.94 14.26 -4.60
CA GLY A 432 -22.50 15.62 -4.61
C GLY A 432 -23.92 15.72 -5.18
N ILE A 433 -24.50 14.63 -5.69
CA ILE A 433 -25.93 14.56 -5.98
C ILE A 433 -26.63 14.09 -4.69
N PRO A 434 -27.60 14.83 -4.13
CA PRO A 434 -28.37 14.35 -2.99
C PRO A 434 -29.12 13.08 -3.40
N THR A 435 -28.52 11.93 -3.11
CA THR A 435 -29.12 10.63 -3.34
C THR A 435 -30.06 10.35 -2.18
N VAL A 436 -31.33 10.14 -2.50
CA VAL A 436 -32.26 9.46 -1.60
C VAL A 436 -31.59 8.14 -1.21
N SER A 437 -31.38 7.95 0.09
CA SER A 437 -30.79 6.75 0.68
C SER A 437 -31.35 5.48 0.05
N THR A 438 -30.59 4.92 -0.89
CA THR A 438 -30.71 3.54 -1.36
C THR A 438 -29.33 3.04 -1.76
N ARG A 439 -28.41 2.94 -0.76
CA ARG A 439 -27.45 1.83 -0.77
C ARG A 439 -28.29 0.57 -0.66
N THR A 440 -28.63 0.01 -1.82
CA THR A 440 -29.38 -1.25 -1.88
C THR A 440 -28.44 -2.32 -1.36
N GLN A 441 -28.81 -2.90 -0.23
CA GLN A 441 -28.22 -4.12 0.32
C GLN A 441 -28.00 -5.11 -0.82
N ILE A 442 -26.74 -5.43 -1.13
CA ILE A 442 -26.44 -6.69 -1.82
C ILE A 442 -26.67 -7.77 -0.77
N PRO A 443 -27.68 -8.63 -0.89
CA PRO A 443 -27.87 -9.71 0.07
C PRO A 443 -26.72 -10.69 -0.09
N SER A 444 -26.12 -11.05 1.05
CA SER A 444 -25.29 -12.23 1.23
C SER A 444 -25.90 -13.43 0.50
N LEU A 445 -25.29 -13.84 -0.62
CA LEU A 445 -25.58 -15.15 -1.21
C LEU A 445 -24.75 -16.21 -0.46
N GLN A 446 -25.24 -16.58 0.72
CA GLN A 446 -24.98 -17.89 1.30
C GLN A 446 -26.18 -18.81 1.06
N SER A 447 -25.85 -20.02 0.60
CA SER A 447 -26.65 -21.25 0.56
C SER A 447 -27.75 -21.36 -0.51
N THR A 448 -27.54 -22.26 -1.47
CA THR A 448 -28.15 -23.61 -1.48
C THR A 448 -28.04 -24.24 -2.87
N SER A 449 -27.37 -25.39 -2.96
CA SER A 449 -27.84 -26.50 -3.79
C SER A 449 -27.07 -27.77 -3.40
N SER A 450 -27.83 -28.64 -2.72
CA SER A 450 -27.81 -30.12 -2.64
C SER A 450 -26.57 -30.90 -3.07
#